data_AF-A0A7Y1ZZ27-F1
#
_entry.id   AF-A0A7Y1ZZ27-F1
#
_cell.length_a   1.000
_cell.length_b   1.000
_cell.length_c   1.000
_cell.angle_alpha   90.00
_cell.angle_beta   90.00
_cell.angle_gamma   90.00
#
_symmetry.space_group_name_H-M   'P 1'
#
loop_
_entity.id
_entity.type
_entity.pdbx_description
1 polymer ?
#
loop_
_entity_poly.entity_id
_entity_poly.type
_entity_poly.pdbx_seq_one_letter_code
_entity_poly.pdbx_strand_id
1 'polypeptide(L)'
;MSYSLKKKDRLKSKKTIGELFEGRQTIKKGSFILYYNVKKGDKNSIKISFSASKKKLPRAVDRNRMKRLMREAFRFEKPKLLEEIEGENVQLALMLVGLSEKLPKLEEVQEKIKLILSRLIKEIKSVQT
;
A
#
# COMPACT_ATOMS: atom_id res chain seq x y z
N MET A 1 10.56 -15.15 12.72
CA MET A 1 9.89 -15.20 11.40
C MET A 1 10.45 -14.12 10.49
N SER A 2 10.84 -14.44 9.24
CA SER A 2 11.34 -13.45 8.27
C SER A 2 10.18 -12.75 7.58
N TYR A 3 9.78 -11.58 8.08
CA TYR A 3 8.80 -10.72 7.41
C TYR A 3 9.46 -10.06 6.20
N SER A 4 9.41 -10.68 5.03
CA SER A 4 9.96 -10.12 3.78
C SER A 4 8.88 -10.03 2.71
N LEU A 5 8.90 -8.96 1.92
CA LEU A 5 8.01 -8.81 0.76
C LEU A 5 8.46 -9.73 -0.39
N LYS A 6 7.78 -10.87 -0.52
CA LYS A 6 8.07 -11.90 -1.53
C LYS A 6 7.69 -11.40 -2.92
N LYS A 7 8.19 -12.07 -3.97
CA LYS A 7 7.87 -11.72 -5.36
C LYS A 7 6.35 -11.74 -5.64
N LYS A 8 5.62 -12.65 -4.99
CA LYS A 8 4.16 -12.79 -5.10
C LYS A 8 3.39 -11.58 -4.57
N ASP A 9 3.96 -10.86 -3.61
CA ASP A 9 3.35 -9.66 -3.01
C ASP A 9 3.52 -8.40 -3.86
N ARG A 10 4.28 -8.47 -4.96
CA ARG A 10 4.61 -7.28 -5.78
C ARG A 10 3.61 -7.12 -6.91
N LEU A 11 2.94 -5.97 -6.95
CA LEU A 11 2.11 -5.58 -8.09
C LEU A 11 3.01 -5.09 -9.25
N LYS A 12 3.05 -5.85 -10.34
CA LYS A 12 3.88 -5.55 -11.53
C LYS A 12 3.10 -5.39 -12.84
N SER A 13 1.90 -5.96 -12.93
CA SER A 13 1.11 -5.96 -14.16
C SER A 13 0.68 -4.54 -14.52
N LYS A 14 1.03 -4.08 -15.72
CA LYS A 14 0.60 -2.76 -16.23
C LYS A 14 -0.93 -2.66 -16.29
N LYS A 15 -1.60 -3.73 -16.72
CA LYS A 15 -3.07 -3.79 -16.77
C LYS A 15 -3.69 -3.57 -15.39
N THR A 16 -3.24 -4.32 -14.39
CA THR A 16 -3.78 -4.21 -13.02
C THR A 16 -3.46 -2.85 -12.38
N ILE A 17 -2.32 -2.24 -12.72
CA ILE A 17 -1.99 -0.87 -12.28
C ILE A 17 -2.92 0.15 -12.97
N GLY A 18 -3.22 -0.02 -14.27
CA GLY A 18 -4.20 0.81 -14.98
C GLY A 18 -5.59 0.75 -14.33
N GLU A 19 -6.11 -0.46 -14.12
CA GLU A 19 -7.39 -0.70 -13.44
C GLU A 19 -7.46 -0.06 -12.04
N LEU A 20 -6.32 0.00 -11.33
CA LEU A 20 -6.22 0.58 -10.01
C LEU A 20 -6.31 2.12 -10.02
N PHE A 21 -5.84 2.78 -11.07
CA PHE A 21 -6.03 4.22 -11.25
C PHE A 21 -7.41 4.57 -11.82
N GLU A 22 -7.99 3.70 -12.64
CA GLU A 22 -9.35 3.84 -13.18
C GLU A 22 -10.42 3.72 -12.10
N GLY A 23 -10.24 2.81 -11.14
CA GLY A 23 -11.19 2.59 -10.04
C GLY A 23 -11.34 3.78 -9.08
N ARG A 24 -10.44 4.78 -9.12
CA ARG A 24 -10.44 6.02 -8.32
C ARG A 24 -10.56 5.87 -6.79
N GLN A 25 -10.53 4.64 -6.27
CA GLN A 25 -10.57 4.35 -4.84
C GLN A 25 -9.22 4.72 -4.19
N THR A 26 -9.25 5.75 -3.34
CA THR A 26 -8.05 6.28 -2.72
C THR A 26 -8.23 6.62 -1.25
N ILE A 27 -7.18 6.39 -0.47
CA ILE A 27 -7.08 6.82 0.93
C ILE A 27 -5.86 7.73 1.04
N LYS A 28 -6.09 8.98 1.44
CA LYS A 28 -5.03 9.98 1.65
C LYS A 28 -4.80 10.22 3.14
N LYS A 29 -3.53 10.19 3.57
CA LYS A 29 -3.12 10.62 4.91
C LYS A 29 -1.81 11.38 4.84
N GLY A 30 -1.86 12.69 5.13
CA GLY A 30 -0.71 13.58 5.01
C GLY A 30 -0.12 13.55 3.60
N SER A 31 1.17 13.25 3.51
CA SER A 31 1.91 13.17 2.24
C SER A 31 1.88 11.78 1.60
N PHE A 32 1.02 10.86 2.07
CA PHE A 32 0.88 9.51 1.51
C PHE A 32 -0.51 9.31 0.93
N ILE A 33 -0.57 8.70 -0.25
CA ILE A 33 -1.80 8.28 -0.91
C ILE A 33 -1.71 6.79 -1.16
N LEU A 34 -2.74 6.05 -0.75
CA LEU A 34 -2.97 4.68 -1.14
C LEU A 34 -4.06 4.66 -2.21
N TYR A 35 -3.73 4.11 -3.37
CA TYR A 35 -4.71 3.66 -4.34
C TYR A 35 -4.97 2.17 -4.09
N TYR A 36 -6.23 1.77 -4.12
CA TYR A 36 -6.61 0.38 -3.86
C TYR A 36 -7.70 -0.09 -4.81
N ASN A 37 -7.72 -1.39 -5.04
CA ASN A 37 -8.80 -2.07 -5.74
C ASN A 37 -9.04 -3.41 -5.03
N VAL A 38 -10.29 -3.67 -4.69
CA VAL A 38 -10.75 -4.89 -4.01
C VAL A 38 -11.54 -5.71 -5.01
N LYS A 39 -11.11 -6.95 -5.24
CA LYS A 39 -11.85 -7.93 -6.04
C LYS A 39 -12.13 -9.17 -5.19
N LYS A 40 -13.29 -9.81 -5.37
CA LYS A 40 -13.53 -11.14 -4.80
C LYS A 40 -12.66 -12.17 -5.53
N GLY A 41 -12.20 -13.20 -4.82
CA GLY A 41 -11.48 -14.32 -5.40
C GLY A 41 -11.42 -15.50 -4.43
N ASP A 42 -10.80 -16.62 -4.81
CA ASP A 42 -10.89 -17.84 -4.00
C ASP A 42 -9.99 -17.83 -2.75
N LYS A 43 -9.00 -16.94 -2.72
CA LYS A 43 -8.01 -16.82 -1.63
C LYS A 43 -7.58 -15.37 -1.45
N ASN A 44 -7.24 -15.04 -0.22
CA ASN A 44 -6.65 -13.76 0.11
C ASN A 44 -5.30 -13.57 -0.60
N SER A 45 -5.20 -12.48 -1.36
CA SER A 45 -3.97 -12.12 -2.07
C SER A 45 -3.74 -10.62 -1.99
N ILE A 46 -2.60 -10.22 -1.45
CA ILE A 46 -2.20 -8.81 -1.38
C ILE A 46 -1.06 -8.56 -2.36
N LYS A 47 -1.29 -7.69 -3.35
CA LYS A 47 -0.26 -7.22 -4.29
C LYS A 47 -0.08 -5.73 -4.12
N ILE A 48 1.13 -5.29 -3.77
CA ILE A 48 1.45 -3.88 -3.54
C ILE A 48 2.57 -3.37 -4.45
N SER A 49 2.47 -2.11 -4.84
CA SER A 49 3.54 -1.32 -5.47
C SER A 49 3.81 -0.03 -4.70
N PHE A 50 5.01 0.50 -4.84
CA PHE A 50 5.46 1.71 -4.14
C PHE A 50 6.01 2.72 -5.14
N SER A 51 5.48 3.93 -5.13
CA SER A 51 5.91 5.05 -5.95
C SER A 51 6.25 6.27 -5.11
N ALA A 52 7.16 7.10 -5.61
CA ALA A 52 7.53 8.36 -4.99
C ALA A 52 7.52 9.46 -6.06
N SER A 53 7.01 10.64 -5.71
CA SER A 53 6.88 11.74 -6.65
C SER A 53 8.23 12.19 -7.21
N LYS A 54 8.38 12.14 -8.54
CA LYS A 54 9.55 12.69 -9.25
C LYS A 54 9.62 14.21 -9.16
N LYS A 55 8.45 14.88 -9.09
CA LYS A 55 8.36 16.34 -8.99
C LYS A 55 8.85 16.84 -7.62
N LYS A 56 8.49 16.14 -6.54
CA LYS A 56 8.83 16.55 -5.17
C LYS A 56 10.18 16.01 -4.68
N LEU A 57 10.60 14.84 -5.15
CA LEU A 57 11.90 14.25 -4.86
C LEU A 57 12.67 14.07 -6.17
N PRO A 58 13.38 15.13 -6.65
CA PRO A 58 14.10 15.05 -7.92
C PRO A 58 15.26 14.04 -7.87
N ARG A 59 15.96 13.97 -6.73
CA ARG A 59 17.08 13.05 -6.52
C ARG A 59 16.61 11.60 -6.47
N ALA A 60 17.25 10.74 -7.25
CA ALA A 60 16.93 9.31 -7.30
C ALA A 60 17.16 8.61 -5.96
N VAL A 61 18.20 9.02 -5.22
CA VAL A 61 18.54 8.50 -3.89
C VAL A 61 17.39 8.75 -2.91
N ASP A 62 16.83 9.96 -2.89
CA ASP A 62 15.73 10.32 -2.00
C ASP A 62 14.44 9.55 -2.33
N ARG A 63 14.09 9.44 -3.63
CA ARG A 63 12.97 8.59 -4.07
C ARG A 63 13.14 7.14 -3.62
N ASN A 64 14.35 6.60 -3.73
CA ASN A 64 14.65 5.24 -3.34
C ASN A 64 14.58 5.07 -1.81
N ARG A 65 15.07 6.05 -1.04
CA ARG A 65 14.96 6.07 0.42
C ARG A 65 13.49 6.13 0.86
N MET A 66 12.69 7.02 0.29
CA MET A 66 11.24 7.08 0.54
C MET A 66 10.55 5.74 0.27
N LYS A 67 10.81 5.11 -0.89
CA LYS A 67 10.27 3.78 -1.21
C LYS A 67 10.76 2.68 -0.26
N ARG A 68 11.99 2.79 0.27
CA ARG A 68 12.51 1.85 1.29
C ARG A 68 11.75 2.02 2.61
N LEU A 69 11.57 3.26 3.08
CA LEU A 69 10.81 3.55 4.31
C LEU A 69 9.36 3.03 4.22
N MET A 70 8.67 3.31 3.10
CA MET A 70 7.31 2.81 2.91
C MET A 70 7.24 1.27 2.88
N ARG A 71 8.25 0.61 2.29
CA ARG A 71 8.32 -0.86 2.29
C ARG A 71 8.51 -1.42 3.68
N GLU A 72 9.39 -0.85 4.49
CA GLU A 72 9.64 -1.31 5.87
C GLU A 72 8.40 -1.13 6.74
N ALA A 73 7.77 0.04 6.68
CA ALA A 73 6.54 0.31 7.41
C ALA A 73 5.40 -0.64 6.99
N PHE A 74 5.22 -0.87 5.68
CA PHE A 74 4.20 -1.83 5.21
C PHE A 74 4.54 -3.27 5.61
N ARG A 75 5.82 -3.67 5.57
CA ARG A 75 6.28 -5.01 5.95
C ARG A 75 5.94 -5.32 7.42
N PHE A 76 6.02 -4.32 8.29
CA PHE A 76 5.63 -4.43 9.69
C PHE A 76 4.12 -4.57 9.89
N GLU A 77 3.32 -3.78 9.17
CA GLU A 77 1.84 -3.79 9.32
C GLU A 77 1.13 -4.89 8.50
N LYS A 78 1.83 -5.52 7.54
CA LYS A 78 1.24 -6.55 6.65
C LYS A 78 0.62 -7.75 7.38
N PRO A 79 1.24 -8.35 8.42
CA PRO A 79 0.66 -9.50 9.12
C PRO A 79 -0.71 -9.17 9.70
N LYS A 80 -0.84 -8.02 10.37
CA LYS A 80 -2.11 -7.53 10.89
C LYS A 80 -3.17 -7.35 9.80
N LEU A 81 -2.78 -6.81 8.64
CA LEU A 81 -3.70 -6.69 7.51
C LEU A 81 -4.18 -8.05 7.01
N LEU A 82 -3.32 -9.07 6.98
CA LEU A 82 -3.68 -10.42 6.55
C LEU A 82 -4.64 -11.10 7.54
N GLU A 83 -4.40 -10.95 8.83
CA GLU A 83 -5.26 -11.46 9.91
C GLU A 83 -6.66 -10.82 9.83
N GLU A 84 -6.72 -9.51 9.64
CA GLU A 84 -7.99 -8.76 9.61
C GLU A 84 -8.88 -9.03 8.40
N ILE A 85 -8.30 -9.54 7.31
CA ILE A 85 -9.03 -9.92 6.09
C ILE A 85 -9.17 -11.45 5.96
N GLU A 86 -8.72 -12.22 6.95
CA GLU A 86 -8.84 -13.67 6.93
C GLU A 86 -10.32 -14.09 6.78
N GLY A 87 -10.60 -15.00 5.84
CA GLY A 87 -11.97 -15.42 5.52
C GLY A 87 -12.73 -14.53 4.51
N GLU A 88 -12.25 -13.30 4.25
CA GLU A 88 -12.93 -12.37 3.32
C GLU A 88 -12.81 -12.78 1.85
N ASN A 89 -11.85 -13.65 1.51
CA ASN A 89 -11.63 -14.15 0.14
C ASN A 89 -11.47 -13.02 -0.88
N VAL A 90 -10.58 -12.06 -0.56
CA VAL A 90 -10.33 -10.86 -1.38
C VAL A 90 -8.95 -10.80 -2.00
N GLN A 91 -8.90 -10.34 -3.24
CA GLN A 91 -7.69 -9.96 -3.95
C GLN A 91 -7.54 -8.44 -3.89
N LEU A 92 -6.51 -7.99 -3.17
CA LEU A 92 -6.16 -6.60 -3.00
C LEU A 92 -5.03 -6.22 -3.96
N ALA A 93 -5.28 -5.25 -4.82
CA ALA A 93 -4.25 -4.52 -5.53
C ALA A 93 -4.05 -3.17 -4.85
N LEU A 94 -2.82 -2.84 -4.47
CA LEU A 94 -2.46 -1.65 -3.70
C LEU A 94 -1.33 -0.89 -4.38
N MET A 95 -1.40 0.43 -4.36
CA MET A 95 -0.29 1.30 -4.74
C MET A 95 -0.13 2.45 -3.75
N LEU A 96 0.98 2.44 -3.02
CA LEU A 96 1.35 3.51 -2.10
C LEU A 96 2.22 4.55 -2.82
N VAL A 97 1.81 5.81 -2.74
CA VAL A 97 2.48 6.95 -3.37
C VAL A 97 2.92 7.94 -2.30
N GLY A 98 4.24 8.17 -2.22
CA GLY A 98 4.84 9.20 -1.37
C GLY A 98 4.93 10.54 -2.10
N LEU A 99 4.27 11.56 -1.56
CA LEU A 99 4.20 12.94 -2.05
C LEU A 99 4.86 13.95 -1.09
N SER A 100 5.80 13.50 -0.26
CA SER A 100 6.55 14.40 0.62
C SER A 100 7.70 15.06 -0.15
N GLU A 101 7.98 16.32 0.16
CA GLU A 101 9.12 17.08 -0.38
C GLU A 101 10.40 16.83 0.43
N LYS A 102 10.24 16.50 1.72
CA LYS A 102 11.33 16.12 2.61
C LYS A 102 11.25 14.63 2.92
N LEU A 103 12.39 14.04 3.29
CA LEU A 103 12.45 12.64 3.72
C LEU A 103 12.00 12.55 5.18
N PRO A 104 10.83 11.94 5.46
CA PRO A 104 10.34 11.75 6.81
C PRO A 104 11.16 10.70 7.56
N LYS A 105 11.00 10.66 8.88
CA LYS A 105 11.52 9.58 9.72
C LYS A 105 10.68 8.30 9.53
N LEU A 106 11.23 7.15 9.89
CA LEU A 106 10.54 5.87 9.75
C LEU A 106 9.27 5.82 10.60
N GLU A 107 9.34 6.32 11.84
CA GLU A 107 8.21 6.38 12.79
C GLU A 107 7.01 7.11 12.16
N GLU A 108 7.26 8.30 11.58
CA GLU A 108 6.22 9.09 10.90
C GLU A 108 5.59 8.32 9.75
N VAL A 109 6.40 7.65 8.92
CA VAL A 109 5.92 6.85 7.78
C VAL A 109 5.06 5.69 8.28
N GLN A 110 5.51 5.02 9.35
CA GLN A 110 4.85 3.88 9.95
C GLN A 110 3.49 4.26 10.52
N GLU A 111 3.41 5.35 11.28
CA GLU A 111 2.14 5.87 11.79
C GLU A 111 1.15 6.19 10.66
N LYS A 112 1.59 6.89 9.61
CA LYS A 112 0.71 7.23 8.49
C LYS A 112 0.25 5.99 7.74
N ILE A 113 1.13 5.01 7.49
CA ILE A 113 0.77 3.76 6.82
C ILE A 113 -0.19 2.93 7.68
N LYS A 114 0.04 2.82 8.99
CA LYS A 114 -0.88 2.15 9.92
C LYS A 114 -2.28 2.75 9.86
N LEU A 115 -2.38 4.08 9.86
CA LEU A 115 -3.67 4.77 9.73
C LEU A 115 -4.34 4.49 8.37
N ILE A 116 -3.58 4.52 7.28
CA ILE A 116 -4.08 4.18 5.95
C ILE A 116 -4.62 2.75 5.90
N LEU A 117 -3.87 1.77 6.43
CA LEU A 117 -4.28 0.36 6.42
C LEU A 117 -5.47 0.10 7.34
N SER A 118 -5.53 0.75 8.51
CA SER A 118 -6.69 0.67 9.39
C SER A 118 -7.98 1.15 8.71
N ARG A 119 -7.88 2.21 7.88
CA ARG A 119 -9.01 2.68 7.08
C ARG A 119 -9.33 1.71 5.96
N LEU A 120 -8.33 1.19 5.25
CA LEU A 120 -8.53 0.17 4.21
C LEU A 120 -9.30 -1.05 4.74
N ILE A 121 -8.96 -1.54 5.93
CA ILE A 121 -9.66 -2.67 6.57
C ILE A 121 -11.15 -2.35 6.75
N LYS A 122 -11.48 -1.14 7.21
CA LYS A 122 -12.87 -0.70 7.36
C LYS A 122 -13.61 -0.69 6.03
N GLU A 123 -12.99 -0.16 4.97
CA GLU A 123 -13.57 -0.14 3.62
C GLU A 123 -13.79 -1.55 3.06
N ILE A 124 -12.87 -2.50 3.31
CA ILE A 124 -13.03 -3.90 2.88
C ILE A 124 -14.23 -4.55 3.57
N LYS A 125 -14.38 -4.34 4.89
CA LYS A 125 -15.49 -4.90 5.67
C LYS A 125 -16.83 -4.25 5.33
N SER A 126 -16.86 -2.95 5.03
CA SER A 126 -18.10 -2.25 4.67
C SER A 126 -18.62 -2.60 3.27
N VAL A 127 -17.75 -3.01 2.34
CA VAL A 127 -18.16 -3.41 0.97
C VAL A 127 -18.86 -4.78 0.95
N GLN A 128 -18.83 -5.52 2.07
CA GLN A 128 -19.44 -6.85 2.19
C GLN A 128 -20.73 -6.89 3.01
N THR A 129 -21.12 -5.77 3.63
CA THR A 129 -22.44 -5.62 4.26
C THR A 129 -23.44 -5.12 3.23
#